data_AF-A0A958S2V8-F1
#
_entry.id   AF-A0A958S2V8-F1
#
_cell.length_a   1.000
_cell.length_b   1.000
_cell.length_c   1.000
_cell.angle_alpha   90.00
_cell.angle_beta   90.00
_cell.angle_gamma   90.00
#
_symmetry.space_group_name_H-M   'P 1'
#
loop_
_entity.id
_entity.type
_entity.pdbx_description
1 polymer ?
#
loop_
_entity_poly.entity_id
_entity_poly.type
_entity_poly.pdbx_seq_one_letter_code
_entity_poly.pdbx_strand_id
1 'polypeptide(L)'
;MEVFFALSGFLVSSLLFKEYAQTGRIKSLRFLIRRGLKIYPTYYVVVAMSAVLYWLAGHFSVAKASRSVFFLANYGTSFWPHFWTLSLEEHFYLSFSLLLALTLNRPRPRLQVVAALGVLLPLSACAMRHYLLWDVKPIGYYNHLNPTHLRWNAVILGAWLGYFYVFYKEALLGLYRRRARTIALVVVLLLALLSTAPLKTVWVARFGLDMSALMGVGVCWIALGEADWIAVYRKWLGVFSFFGKYSYGIYMFHYPFRVFQKYAEYHYLGRSLPPFLDLGIYLLVSIVGGYVLTSLVELPVLAWRDRRVPAHSKTIQARMDKLAA
;
A
#
# COMPACT_ATOMS: atom_id res chain seq x y z
N MET A 1 8.65 -0.74 1.52
CA MET A 1 7.55 -0.66 0.53
C MET A 1 6.83 -2.00 0.40
N GLU A 2 7.53 -3.12 0.14
CA GLU A 2 6.85 -4.42 -0.04
C GLU A 2 6.07 -4.92 1.18
N VAL A 3 6.55 -4.68 2.41
CA VAL A 3 5.78 -4.95 3.64
C VAL A 3 4.46 -4.17 3.64
N PHE A 4 4.47 -2.92 3.17
CA PHE A 4 3.27 -2.09 3.10
C PHE A 4 2.29 -2.62 2.05
N PHE A 5 2.76 -3.05 0.88
CA PHE A 5 1.91 -3.71 -0.12
C PHE A 5 1.33 -5.02 0.38
N ALA A 6 2.13 -5.88 1.02
CA ALA A 6 1.64 -7.12 1.62
C ALA A 6 0.58 -6.85 2.70
N LEU A 7 0.82 -5.87 3.57
CA LEU A 7 -0.13 -5.45 4.59
C LEU A 7 -1.42 -4.89 3.97
N SER A 8 -1.30 -4.05 2.95
CA SER A 8 -2.42 -3.45 2.21
C SER A 8 -3.30 -4.53 1.58
N GLY A 9 -2.69 -5.49 0.89
CA GLY A 9 -3.37 -6.66 0.33
C GLY A 9 -4.08 -7.49 1.40
N PHE A 10 -3.39 -7.79 2.50
CA PHE A 10 -3.94 -8.54 3.63
C PHE A 10 -5.15 -7.86 4.27
N LEU A 11 -5.07 -6.55 4.54
CA LEU A 11 -6.14 -5.79 5.19
C LEU A 11 -7.37 -5.67 4.29
N VAL A 12 -7.18 -5.36 3.01
CA VAL A 12 -8.28 -5.24 2.05
C VAL A 12 -8.95 -6.59 1.81
N SER A 13 -8.17 -7.64 1.58
CA SER A 13 -8.74 -8.96 1.29
C SER A 13 -9.44 -9.55 2.50
N SER A 14 -8.84 -9.47 3.70
CA SER A 14 -9.47 -9.98 4.92
C SER A 14 -10.77 -9.26 5.25
N LEU A 15 -10.86 -7.94 4.98
CA LEU A 15 -12.11 -7.19 5.13
C LEU A 15 -13.21 -7.71 4.19
N LEU A 16 -12.90 -7.85 2.89
CA LEU A 16 -13.87 -8.30 1.88
C LEU A 16 -14.26 -9.77 2.06
N PHE A 17 -13.32 -10.64 2.43
CA PHE A 17 -13.60 -12.04 2.72
C PHE A 17 -14.41 -12.22 4.00
N LYS A 18 -14.17 -11.41 5.05
CA LYS A 18 -15.04 -11.40 6.24
C LYS A 18 -16.46 -10.96 5.90
N GLU A 19 -16.61 -9.91 5.09
CA GLU A 19 -17.92 -9.48 4.59
C GLU A 19 -18.62 -10.60 3.82
N TYR A 20 -17.90 -11.27 2.93
CA TYR A 20 -18.42 -12.41 2.18
C TYR A 20 -18.81 -13.58 3.09
N ALA A 21 -17.97 -13.95 4.06
CA ALA A 21 -18.26 -15.03 5.01
C ALA A 21 -19.51 -14.74 5.86
N GLN A 22 -19.78 -13.47 6.17
CA GLN A 22 -20.93 -13.06 6.98
C GLN A 22 -22.22 -12.88 6.16
N THR A 23 -22.12 -12.48 4.89
CA THR A 23 -23.30 -12.03 4.11
C THR A 23 -23.53 -12.78 2.80
N GLY A 24 -22.59 -13.67 2.42
CA GLY A 24 -22.61 -14.40 1.15
C GLY A 24 -22.40 -13.54 -0.09
N ARG A 25 -22.18 -12.23 0.06
CA ARG A 25 -22.00 -11.28 -1.05
C ARG A 25 -20.97 -10.21 -0.68
N ILE A 26 -20.38 -9.60 -1.70
CA ILE A 26 -19.40 -8.53 -1.55
C ILE A 26 -19.96 -7.24 -2.13
N LYS A 27 -20.00 -6.17 -1.32
CA LYS A 27 -20.44 -4.83 -1.76
C LYS A 27 -19.25 -4.01 -2.27
N SER A 28 -18.68 -4.44 -3.40
CA SER A 28 -17.47 -3.84 -3.98
C SER A 28 -17.59 -2.32 -4.19
N LEU A 29 -18.74 -1.82 -4.67
CA LEU A 29 -18.93 -0.38 -4.87
C LEU A 29 -18.86 0.41 -3.56
N ARG A 30 -19.48 -0.10 -2.47
CA ARG A 30 -19.42 0.54 -1.15
C ARG A 30 -18.00 0.52 -0.61
N PHE A 31 -17.27 -0.58 -0.80
CA PHE A 31 -15.86 -0.67 -0.44
C PHE A 31 -15.03 0.39 -1.16
N LEU A 32 -15.15 0.47 -2.49
CA LEU A 32 -14.42 1.43 -3.32
C LEU A 32 -14.75 2.88 -2.95
N ILE A 33 -16.02 3.23 -2.73
CA ILE A 33 -16.41 4.57 -2.29
C ILE A 33 -15.76 4.94 -0.96
N ARG A 34 -15.80 4.03 0.03
CA ARG A 34 -15.23 4.32 1.35
C ARG A 34 -13.70 4.43 1.32
N ARG A 35 -13.05 3.69 0.42
CA ARG A 35 -11.60 3.75 0.19
C ARG A 35 -11.22 5.01 -0.58
N GLY A 36 -11.94 5.36 -1.63
CA GLY A 36 -11.79 6.61 -2.38
C GLY A 36 -11.92 7.83 -1.47
N LEU A 37 -12.95 7.89 -0.62
CA LEU A 37 -13.13 8.98 0.36
C LEU A 37 -12.04 9.03 1.44
N LYS A 38 -11.22 7.99 1.60
CA LYS A 38 -10.05 7.98 2.48
C LYS A 38 -8.78 8.48 1.77
N ILE A 39 -8.64 8.21 0.47
CA ILE A 39 -7.40 8.45 -0.28
C ILE A 39 -7.51 9.72 -1.13
N TYR A 40 -8.54 9.79 -1.98
CA TYR A 40 -8.64 10.78 -3.05
C TYR A 40 -8.65 12.25 -2.58
N PRO A 41 -9.31 12.65 -1.48
CA PRO A 41 -9.34 14.06 -1.09
C PRO A 41 -7.94 14.64 -0.87
N THR A 42 -7.16 14.01 -0.01
CA THR A 42 -5.78 14.43 0.28
C THR A 42 -4.89 14.28 -0.95
N TYR A 43 -5.06 13.20 -1.72
CA TYR A 43 -4.33 12.99 -2.95
C TYR A 43 -4.50 14.14 -3.94
N TYR A 44 -5.75 14.50 -4.26
CA TYR A 44 -6.05 15.52 -5.25
C TYR A 44 -5.71 16.92 -4.77
N VAL A 45 -5.79 17.21 -3.46
CA VAL A 45 -5.26 18.46 -2.90
C VAL A 45 -3.76 18.58 -3.19
N VAL A 46 -2.97 17.54 -2.91
CA VAL A 46 -1.53 17.57 -3.20
C VAL A 46 -1.27 17.62 -4.69
N VAL A 47 -2.00 16.89 -5.53
CA VAL A 47 -1.86 16.98 -7.00
C VAL A 47 -2.15 18.40 -7.50
N ALA A 48 -3.19 19.05 -7.00
CA ALA A 48 -3.54 20.42 -7.36
C ALA A 48 -2.49 21.43 -6.90
N MET A 49 -2.03 21.33 -5.65
CA MET A 49 -0.92 22.15 -5.14
C MET A 49 0.35 21.95 -5.99
N SER A 50 0.64 20.72 -6.38
CA SER A 50 1.79 20.39 -7.23
C SER A 50 1.63 20.99 -8.62
N ALA A 51 0.44 20.91 -9.22
CA ALA A 51 0.16 21.54 -10.51
C ALA A 51 0.45 23.04 -10.47
N VAL A 52 -0.01 23.74 -9.43
CA VAL A 52 0.27 25.17 -9.22
C VAL A 52 1.76 25.43 -9.07
N LEU A 53 2.47 24.66 -8.23
CA LEU A 53 3.91 24.82 -8.02
C LEU A 53 4.71 24.62 -9.33
N TYR A 54 4.41 23.57 -10.08
CA TYR A 54 5.07 23.30 -11.36
C TYR A 54 4.74 24.37 -12.41
N TRP A 55 3.54 24.94 -12.37
CA TRP A 55 3.14 26.03 -13.25
C TRP A 55 3.88 27.32 -12.94
N LEU A 56 3.93 27.72 -11.67
CA LEU A 56 4.69 28.90 -11.22
C LEU A 56 6.19 28.78 -11.49
N ALA A 57 6.74 27.56 -11.44
CA ALA A 57 8.14 27.28 -11.76
C ALA A 57 8.44 27.18 -13.26
N GLY A 58 7.45 27.33 -14.15
CA GLY A 58 7.64 27.19 -15.60
C GLY A 58 7.96 25.77 -16.09
N HIS A 59 7.71 24.75 -15.26
CA HIS A 59 8.02 23.34 -15.53
C HIS A 59 6.77 22.46 -15.66
N PHE A 60 5.59 23.06 -15.81
CA PHE A 60 4.34 22.34 -15.93
C PHE A 60 4.30 21.49 -17.19
N SER A 61 3.84 20.25 -17.03
CA SER A 61 3.70 19.29 -18.13
C SER A 61 2.35 18.62 -18.01
N VAL A 62 1.52 18.77 -19.06
CA VAL A 62 0.21 18.10 -19.15
C VAL A 62 0.36 16.58 -19.03
N ALA A 63 1.43 16.00 -19.58
CA ALA A 63 1.69 14.57 -19.48
C ALA A 63 2.00 14.11 -18.04
N LYS A 64 2.72 14.92 -17.24
CA LYS A 64 2.96 14.62 -15.81
C LYS A 64 1.69 14.81 -14.99
N ALA A 65 0.91 15.84 -15.30
CA ALA A 65 -0.36 16.12 -14.66
C ALA A 65 -1.37 14.99 -14.90
N SER A 66 -1.57 14.58 -16.15
CA SER A 66 -2.50 13.51 -16.52
C SER A 66 -2.12 12.19 -15.85
N ARG A 67 -0.84 11.81 -15.86
CA ARG A 67 -0.40 10.59 -15.16
C ARG A 67 -0.60 10.65 -13.65
N SER A 68 -0.53 11.84 -13.04
CA SER A 68 -0.83 12.01 -11.62
C SER A 68 -2.35 11.89 -11.38
N VAL A 69 -3.17 12.58 -12.16
CA VAL A 69 -4.64 12.59 -11.99
C VAL A 69 -5.26 11.20 -12.17
N PHE A 70 -4.77 10.43 -13.13
CA PHE A 70 -5.33 9.11 -13.49
C PHE A 70 -4.61 7.92 -12.84
N PHE A 71 -3.78 8.13 -11.81
CA PHE A 71 -3.04 7.05 -11.13
C PHE A 71 -2.17 6.22 -12.10
N LEU A 72 -1.47 6.88 -13.03
CA LEU A 72 -0.56 6.26 -14.00
C LEU A 72 0.92 6.60 -13.72
N ALA A 73 1.24 7.02 -12.50
CA ALA A 73 2.60 7.40 -12.10
C ALA A 73 3.60 6.23 -12.13
N ASN A 74 3.10 5.00 -12.21
CA ASN A 74 3.90 3.80 -12.33
C ASN A 74 4.25 3.40 -13.78
N TYR A 75 3.67 4.07 -14.78
CA TYR A 75 3.92 3.86 -16.21
C TYR A 75 4.65 5.04 -16.87
N GLY A 76 5.04 6.06 -16.12
CA GLY A 76 5.79 7.20 -16.64
C GLY A 76 6.00 8.29 -15.61
N THR A 77 6.69 9.35 -16.02
CA THR A 77 6.95 10.50 -15.15
C THR A 77 5.65 11.22 -14.79
N SER A 78 5.41 11.38 -13.49
CA SER A 78 4.32 12.14 -12.87
C SER A 78 4.90 13.41 -12.19
N PHE A 79 4.10 14.14 -11.42
CA PHE A 79 4.63 15.23 -10.60
C PHE A 79 5.64 14.74 -9.58
N TRP A 80 5.33 13.63 -8.89
CA TRP A 80 6.23 13.08 -7.88
C TRP A 80 6.45 11.59 -8.08
N PRO A 81 7.72 11.12 -8.08
CA PRO A 81 8.03 9.71 -8.27
C PRO A 81 7.27 8.79 -7.32
N HIS A 82 7.16 9.12 -6.03
CA HIS A 82 6.54 8.25 -5.02
C HIS A 82 5.07 7.87 -5.31
N PHE A 83 4.34 8.66 -6.13
CA PHE A 83 2.95 8.36 -6.53
C PHE A 83 2.76 7.01 -7.22
N TRP A 84 3.84 6.40 -7.75
CA TRP A 84 3.76 5.06 -8.36
C TRP A 84 3.22 4.00 -7.39
N THR A 85 3.54 4.10 -6.10
CA THR A 85 3.09 3.10 -5.11
C THR A 85 1.58 3.19 -4.90
N LEU A 86 1.04 4.40 -4.80
CA LEU A 86 -0.38 4.64 -4.66
C LEU A 86 -1.16 4.24 -5.93
N SER A 87 -0.57 4.48 -7.09
CA SER A 87 -1.12 4.02 -8.38
C SER A 87 -1.27 2.51 -8.42
N LEU A 88 -0.24 1.77 -7.96
CA LEU A 88 -0.28 0.32 -7.86
C LEU A 88 -1.38 -0.16 -6.91
N GLU A 89 -1.50 0.46 -5.75
CA GLU A 89 -2.56 0.13 -4.79
C GLU A 89 -3.95 0.37 -5.36
N GLU A 90 -4.17 1.48 -6.05
CA GLU A 90 -5.47 1.80 -6.65
C GLU A 90 -5.85 0.78 -7.73
N HIS A 91 -4.89 0.43 -8.61
CA HIS A 91 -5.09 -0.65 -9.58
C HIS A 91 -5.47 -1.96 -8.89
N PHE A 92 -4.81 -2.31 -7.78
CA PHE A 92 -5.15 -3.48 -6.99
C PHE A 92 -6.55 -3.38 -6.38
N TYR A 93 -6.93 -2.27 -5.74
CA TYR A 93 -8.26 -2.13 -5.11
C TYR A 93 -9.38 -2.28 -6.13
N LEU A 94 -9.26 -1.65 -7.30
CA LEU A 94 -10.24 -1.73 -8.37
C LEU A 94 -10.32 -3.15 -8.94
N SER A 95 -9.18 -3.70 -9.37
CA SER A 95 -9.12 -5.02 -10.01
C SER A 95 -9.53 -6.15 -9.06
N PHE A 96 -9.07 -6.12 -7.80
CA PHE A 96 -9.39 -7.13 -6.79
C PHE A 96 -10.86 -7.09 -6.38
N SER A 97 -11.42 -5.89 -6.12
CA SER A 97 -12.84 -5.76 -5.76
C SER A 97 -13.77 -6.20 -6.90
N LEU A 98 -13.38 -5.92 -8.14
CA LEU A 98 -14.10 -6.37 -9.33
C LEU A 98 -13.98 -7.89 -9.50
N LEU A 99 -12.78 -8.45 -9.38
CA LEU A 99 -12.53 -9.89 -9.44
C LEU A 99 -13.39 -10.64 -8.42
N LEU A 100 -13.41 -10.17 -7.17
CA LEU A 100 -14.23 -10.79 -6.13
C LEU A 100 -15.73 -10.67 -6.41
N ALA A 101 -16.21 -9.53 -6.90
CA ALA A 101 -17.61 -9.41 -7.32
C ALA A 101 -17.96 -10.38 -8.46
N LEU A 102 -17.10 -10.50 -9.46
CA LEU A 102 -17.34 -11.35 -10.63
C LEU A 102 -17.28 -12.85 -10.29
N THR A 103 -16.48 -13.25 -9.29
CA THR A 103 -16.27 -14.66 -8.91
C THR A 103 -17.18 -15.11 -7.77
N LEU A 104 -17.47 -14.24 -6.80
CA LEU A 104 -18.16 -14.60 -5.56
C LEU A 104 -19.62 -14.12 -5.48
N ASN A 105 -20.03 -13.07 -6.20
CA ASN A 105 -21.44 -12.63 -6.23
C ASN A 105 -22.29 -13.43 -7.24
N ARG A 106 -21.89 -14.67 -7.56
CA ARG A 106 -22.59 -15.55 -8.50
C ARG A 106 -23.40 -16.61 -7.73
N PRO A 107 -24.45 -17.20 -8.33
CA PRO A 107 -25.21 -18.28 -7.69
C PRO A 107 -24.34 -19.48 -7.27
N ARG A 108 -23.26 -19.74 -8.03
CA ARG A 108 -22.22 -20.73 -7.72
C ARG A 108 -20.89 -20.00 -7.54
N PRO A 109 -20.56 -19.54 -6.32
CA PRO A 109 -19.34 -18.77 -6.07
C PRO A 109 -18.09 -19.63 -6.33
N ARG A 110 -17.09 -19.05 -6.99
CA ARG A 110 -15.89 -19.75 -7.43
C ARG A 110 -14.67 -19.40 -6.57
N LEU A 111 -14.70 -19.79 -5.30
CA LEU A 111 -13.63 -19.48 -4.36
C LEU A 111 -12.27 -20.05 -4.80
N GLN A 112 -12.28 -21.22 -5.45
CA GLN A 112 -11.09 -21.85 -6.02
C GLN A 112 -10.38 -20.98 -7.06
N VAL A 113 -11.13 -20.17 -7.83
CA VAL A 113 -10.53 -19.22 -8.81
C VAL A 113 -9.73 -18.15 -8.07
N VAL A 114 -10.27 -17.62 -6.97
CA VAL A 114 -9.57 -16.63 -6.14
C VAL A 114 -8.31 -17.23 -5.53
N ALA A 115 -8.39 -18.47 -5.02
CA ALA A 115 -7.24 -19.19 -4.49
C ALA A 115 -6.16 -19.45 -5.55
N ALA A 116 -6.56 -19.87 -6.76
CA ALA A 116 -5.65 -20.13 -7.87
C ALA A 116 -4.96 -18.84 -8.36
N LEU A 117 -5.70 -17.73 -8.49
CA LEU A 117 -5.14 -16.44 -8.90
C LEU A 117 -4.16 -15.86 -7.89
N GLY A 118 -4.31 -16.19 -6.60
CA GLY A 118 -3.33 -15.86 -5.57
C GLY A 118 -1.94 -16.46 -5.82
N VAL A 119 -1.85 -17.53 -6.62
CA VAL A 119 -0.60 -18.19 -7.03
C VAL A 119 -0.21 -17.81 -8.46
N LEU A 120 -1.17 -17.85 -9.40
CA LEU A 120 -0.88 -17.65 -10.83
C LEU A 120 -0.42 -16.22 -11.15
N LEU A 121 -0.98 -15.20 -10.50
CA LEU A 121 -0.63 -13.79 -10.81
C LEU A 121 0.77 -13.38 -10.32
N PRO A 122 1.23 -13.77 -9.11
CA PRO A 122 2.62 -13.55 -8.72
C PRO A 122 3.62 -14.29 -9.61
N LEU A 123 3.30 -15.55 -9.98
CA LEU A 123 4.14 -16.35 -10.88
C LEU A 123 4.20 -15.74 -12.28
N SER A 124 3.08 -15.25 -12.82
CA SER A 124 3.06 -14.60 -14.14
C SER A 124 3.90 -13.32 -14.14
N ALA A 125 3.82 -12.50 -13.09
CA ALA A 125 4.65 -11.30 -12.98
C ALA A 125 6.13 -11.61 -12.82
N CYS A 126 6.47 -12.66 -12.06
CA CYS A 126 7.84 -13.17 -11.95
C CYS A 126 8.37 -13.61 -13.34
N ALA A 127 7.61 -14.45 -14.06
CA ALA A 127 7.97 -14.89 -15.41
C ALA A 127 8.12 -13.73 -16.40
N MET A 128 7.17 -12.78 -16.41
CA MET A 128 7.22 -11.59 -17.26
C MET A 128 8.45 -10.74 -16.97
N ARG A 129 8.79 -10.50 -15.69
CA ARG A 129 10.01 -9.76 -15.34
C ARG A 129 11.27 -10.48 -15.78
N HIS A 130 11.34 -11.81 -15.59
CA HIS A 130 12.50 -12.58 -16.03
C HIS A 130 12.69 -12.51 -17.54
N TYR A 131 11.61 -12.62 -18.30
CA TYR A 131 11.62 -12.47 -19.75
C TYR A 131 12.05 -11.06 -20.17
N LEU A 132 11.39 -10.02 -19.65
CA LEU A 132 11.67 -8.62 -20.01
C LEU A 132 13.07 -8.15 -19.61
N LEU A 133 13.61 -8.67 -18.51
CA LEU A 133 14.92 -8.28 -18.01
C LEU A 133 16.05 -9.17 -18.53
N TRP A 134 15.77 -10.18 -19.38
CA TRP A 134 16.74 -11.21 -19.79
C TRP A 134 18.03 -10.62 -20.38
N ASP A 135 17.92 -9.61 -21.25
CA ASP A 135 19.08 -8.91 -21.85
C ASP A 135 18.97 -7.38 -21.84
N VAL A 136 18.04 -6.82 -21.06
CA VAL A 136 17.80 -5.37 -21.07
C VAL A 136 18.76 -4.62 -20.14
N LYS A 137 19.55 -3.72 -20.74
CA LYS A 137 20.33 -2.67 -20.05
C LYS A 137 20.19 -1.36 -20.85
N PRO A 138 19.86 -0.22 -20.22
CA PRO A 138 19.67 0.02 -18.78
C PRO A 138 18.26 -0.36 -18.27
N ILE A 139 18.17 -0.63 -16.97
CA ILE A 139 16.90 -0.93 -16.30
C ILE A 139 16.17 0.37 -15.97
N GLY A 140 15.12 0.67 -16.74
CA GLY A 140 14.21 1.78 -16.47
C GLY A 140 13.17 1.52 -15.36
N TYR A 141 12.92 2.52 -14.52
CA TYR A 141 11.89 2.46 -13.48
C TYR A 141 10.49 2.23 -14.03
N TYR A 142 10.09 2.97 -15.07
CA TYR A 142 8.72 2.96 -15.58
C TYR A 142 8.40 1.80 -16.52
N ASN A 143 9.42 1.12 -17.05
CA ASN A 143 9.24 0.03 -18.00
C ASN A 143 9.45 -1.35 -17.34
N HIS A 144 10.26 -1.43 -16.29
CA HIS A 144 10.65 -2.72 -15.72
C HIS A 144 10.39 -2.85 -14.22
N LEU A 145 10.46 -1.74 -13.46
CA LEU A 145 10.37 -1.82 -12.00
C LEU A 145 8.99 -1.44 -11.47
N ASN A 146 8.37 -0.36 -11.93
CA ASN A 146 7.14 0.18 -11.35
C ASN A 146 5.83 -0.34 -11.97
N PRO A 147 5.76 -0.82 -13.23
CA PRO A 147 4.50 -1.28 -13.81
C PRO A 147 3.76 -2.29 -12.94
N THR A 148 2.44 -2.10 -12.81
CA THR A 148 1.62 -2.90 -11.87
C THR A 148 1.72 -4.39 -12.14
N HIS A 149 1.63 -4.79 -13.42
CA HIS A 149 1.70 -6.18 -13.86
C HIS A 149 3.05 -6.85 -13.58
N LEU A 150 4.10 -6.07 -13.28
CA LEU A 150 5.42 -6.55 -12.87
C LEU A 150 5.66 -6.43 -11.37
N ARG A 151 4.78 -5.78 -10.59
CA ARG A 151 5.06 -5.42 -9.18
C ARG A 151 3.96 -5.75 -8.18
N TRP A 152 2.84 -6.30 -8.62
CA TRP A 152 1.73 -6.65 -7.73
C TRP A 152 1.95 -7.89 -6.82
N ASN A 153 3.15 -8.50 -6.83
CA ASN A 153 3.40 -9.77 -6.11
C ASN A 153 3.17 -9.63 -4.61
N ALA A 154 3.74 -8.60 -3.98
CA ALA A 154 3.59 -8.39 -2.55
C ALA A 154 2.11 -8.17 -2.16
N VAL A 155 1.38 -7.35 -2.91
CA VAL A 155 -0.03 -7.06 -2.60
C VAL A 155 -0.93 -8.29 -2.82
N ILE A 156 -0.68 -9.09 -3.86
CA ILE A 156 -1.46 -10.31 -4.11
C ILE A 156 -1.15 -11.40 -3.09
N LEU A 157 0.12 -11.62 -2.76
CA LEU A 157 0.50 -12.59 -1.73
C LEU A 157 -0.04 -12.17 -0.35
N GLY A 158 -0.05 -10.87 -0.06
CA GLY A 158 -0.74 -10.32 1.10
C GLY A 158 -2.24 -10.61 1.08
N ALA A 159 -2.89 -10.40 -0.07
CA ALA A 159 -4.30 -10.73 -0.25
C ALA A 159 -4.59 -12.22 -0.05
N TRP A 160 -3.68 -13.09 -0.50
CA TRP A 160 -3.73 -14.54 -0.34
C TRP A 160 -3.52 -14.96 1.12
N LEU A 161 -2.63 -14.29 1.86
CA LEU A 161 -2.54 -14.45 3.32
C LEU A 161 -3.87 -14.09 4.00
N GLY A 162 -4.54 -13.01 3.56
CA GLY A 162 -5.84 -12.62 4.09
C GLY A 162 -6.96 -13.61 3.77
N TYR A 163 -6.90 -14.29 2.61
CA TYR A 163 -7.78 -15.41 2.27
C TYR A 163 -7.65 -16.54 3.28
N PHE A 164 -6.44 -17.04 3.53
CA PHE A 164 -6.20 -18.12 4.49
C PHE A 164 -6.53 -17.70 5.93
N TYR A 165 -6.27 -16.45 6.27
CA TYR A 165 -6.61 -15.93 7.59
C TYR A 165 -8.12 -15.96 7.87
N VAL A 166 -8.96 -15.73 6.86
CA VAL A 166 -10.42 -15.73 7.04
C VAL A 166 -11.01 -17.14 6.99
N PHE A 167 -10.61 -17.96 6.02
CA PHE A 167 -11.23 -19.28 5.79
C PHE A 167 -10.51 -20.45 6.48
N TYR A 168 -9.23 -20.29 6.82
CA TYR A 168 -8.36 -21.37 7.32
C TYR A 168 -7.49 -20.91 8.49
N LYS A 169 -8.01 -20.02 9.34
CA LYS A 169 -7.28 -19.36 10.43
C LYS A 169 -6.47 -20.31 11.29
N GLU A 170 -7.10 -21.39 11.78
CA GLU A 170 -6.45 -22.33 12.70
C GLU A 170 -5.32 -23.13 12.02
N ALA A 171 -5.50 -23.50 10.76
CA ALA A 171 -4.44 -24.16 9.98
C ALA A 171 -3.26 -23.21 9.72
N LEU A 172 -3.54 -21.95 9.37
CA LEU A 172 -2.54 -20.92 9.12
C LEU A 172 -1.70 -20.62 10.38
N LEU A 173 -2.36 -20.41 11.52
CA LEU A 173 -1.70 -20.15 12.80
C LEU A 173 -1.02 -21.40 13.36
N GLY A 174 -1.62 -22.58 13.18
CA GLY A 174 -1.00 -23.85 13.54
C GLY A 174 0.27 -24.16 12.75
N LEU A 175 0.31 -23.81 11.46
CA LEU A 175 1.53 -23.90 10.65
C LEU A 175 2.60 -22.90 11.13
N TYR A 176 2.20 -21.66 11.42
CA TYR A 176 3.10 -20.67 12.00
C TYR A 176 3.75 -21.17 13.29
N ARG A 177 2.94 -21.60 14.27
CA ARG A 177 3.46 -22.08 15.57
C ARG A 177 4.47 -23.23 15.42
N ARG A 178 4.25 -24.14 14.45
CA ARG A 178 5.17 -25.25 14.15
C ARG A 178 6.46 -24.82 13.44
N ARG A 179 6.43 -23.72 12.68
CA ARG A 179 7.54 -23.29 11.80
C ARG A 179 8.06 -21.89 12.10
N ALA A 180 7.70 -21.29 13.23
CA ALA A 180 7.99 -19.89 13.55
C ALA A 180 9.48 -19.55 13.43
N ARG A 181 10.37 -20.40 13.96
CA ARG A 181 11.83 -20.24 13.84
C ARG A 181 12.32 -20.26 12.40
N THR A 182 11.79 -21.18 11.59
CA THR A 182 12.14 -21.28 10.16
C THR A 182 11.65 -20.07 9.39
N ILE A 183 10.41 -19.62 9.65
CA ILE A 183 9.84 -18.42 9.02
C ILE A 183 10.68 -17.19 9.38
N ALA A 184 11.00 -17.00 10.67
CA ALA A 184 11.84 -15.90 11.14
C ALA A 184 13.24 -15.94 10.50
N LEU A 185 13.86 -17.12 10.46
CA LEU A 185 15.17 -17.30 9.82
C LEU A 185 15.12 -16.93 8.33
N VAL A 186 14.12 -17.41 7.59
CA VAL A 186 13.95 -17.08 6.17
C VAL A 186 13.77 -15.57 5.98
N VAL A 187 12.94 -14.93 6.80
CA VAL A 187 12.74 -13.46 6.74
C VAL A 187 14.05 -12.71 7.00
N VAL A 188 14.83 -13.12 8.01
CA VAL A 188 16.13 -12.51 8.33
C VAL A 188 17.15 -12.75 7.21
N LEU A 189 17.20 -13.95 6.63
CA LEU A 189 18.10 -14.25 5.51
C LEU A 189 17.74 -13.44 4.26
N LEU A 190 16.45 -13.31 3.94
CA LEU A 190 15.99 -12.47 2.84
C LEU A 190 16.35 -11.00 3.09
N LEU A 191 16.16 -10.51 4.32
CA LEU A 191 16.55 -9.15 4.69
C LEU A 191 18.07 -8.93 4.53
N ALA A 192 18.89 -9.85 5.03
CA ALA A 192 20.34 -9.78 4.92
C ALA A 192 20.79 -9.78 3.45
N LEU A 193 20.24 -10.70 2.64
CA LEU A 193 20.55 -10.81 1.22
C LEU A 193 20.15 -9.54 0.44
N LEU A 194 18.99 -8.95 0.75
CA LEU A 194 18.53 -7.73 0.10
C LEU A 194 19.28 -6.49 0.57
N SER A 195 19.87 -6.49 1.77
CA SER A 195 20.61 -5.36 2.32
C SER A 195 21.98 -5.13 1.67
N THR A 196 22.59 -6.18 1.12
CA THR A 196 23.93 -6.14 0.51
C THR A 196 23.90 -5.97 -1.00
N ALA A 197 22.73 -6.15 -1.64
CA ALA A 197 22.60 -6.13 -3.09
C ALA A 197 22.43 -4.68 -3.63
N PRO A 198 23.22 -4.25 -4.63
CA PRO A 198 23.04 -2.91 -5.20
C PRO A 198 21.70 -2.83 -5.94
N LEU A 199 20.88 -1.83 -5.58
CA LEU A 199 19.47 -1.68 -6.00
C LEU A 199 19.22 -1.66 -7.51
N LYS A 200 20.25 -1.35 -8.33
CA LYS A 200 20.15 -1.27 -9.80
C LYS A 200 20.77 -2.46 -10.53
N THR A 201 21.18 -3.51 -9.82
CA THR A 201 21.63 -4.73 -10.48
C THR A 201 20.46 -5.45 -11.13
N VAL A 202 20.75 -6.10 -12.26
CA VAL A 202 19.81 -6.98 -12.96
C VAL A 202 19.28 -8.06 -12.01
N TRP A 203 20.12 -8.54 -11.09
CA TRP A 203 19.73 -9.52 -10.09
C TRP A 203 18.64 -9.00 -9.14
N VAL A 204 18.79 -7.79 -8.58
CA VAL A 204 17.77 -7.19 -7.70
C VAL A 204 16.48 -6.92 -8.46
N ALA A 205 16.56 -6.45 -9.70
CA ALA A 205 15.38 -6.18 -10.53
C ALA A 205 14.61 -7.46 -10.90
N ARG A 206 15.31 -8.57 -11.14
CA ARG A 206 14.72 -9.87 -11.49
C ARG A 206 14.20 -10.62 -10.27
N PHE A 207 15.06 -10.87 -9.27
CA PHE A 207 14.78 -11.75 -8.14
C PHE A 207 14.50 -10.98 -6.85
N GLY A 208 15.16 -9.83 -6.65
CA GLY A 208 15.05 -9.05 -5.43
C GLY A 208 13.62 -8.57 -5.13
N LEU A 209 12.82 -8.28 -6.17
CA LEU A 209 11.41 -7.91 -6.01
C LEU A 209 10.54 -9.08 -5.51
N ASP A 210 10.79 -10.31 -5.96
CA ASP A 210 10.09 -11.50 -5.45
C ASP A 210 10.50 -11.82 -4.02
N MET A 211 11.81 -11.77 -3.75
CA MET A 211 12.35 -11.99 -2.42
C MET A 211 11.81 -10.98 -1.42
N SER A 212 11.72 -9.71 -1.80
CA SER A 212 11.17 -8.66 -0.94
C SER A 212 9.65 -8.77 -0.77
N ALA A 213 8.92 -9.26 -1.77
CA ALA A 213 7.50 -9.60 -1.63
C ALA A 213 7.28 -10.76 -0.63
N LEU A 214 8.06 -11.84 -0.74
CA LEU A 214 8.03 -12.97 0.19
C LEU A 214 8.42 -12.54 1.61
N MET A 215 9.46 -11.72 1.75
CA MET A 215 9.86 -11.12 3.02
C MET A 215 8.71 -10.29 3.61
N GLY A 216 8.05 -9.46 2.79
CA GLY A 216 6.92 -8.62 3.22
C GLY A 216 5.75 -9.43 3.78
N VAL A 217 5.39 -10.52 3.12
CA VAL A 217 4.33 -11.44 3.56
C VAL A 217 4.77 -12.23 4.79
N GLY A 218 6.03 -12.66 4.85
CA GLY A 218 6.61 -13.33 6.01
C GLY A 218 6.56 -12.45 7.27
N VAL A 219 6.89 -11.16 7.16
CA VAL A 219 6.74 -10.17 8.24
C VAL A 219 5.28 -10.05 8.68
N CYS A 220 4.34 -10.00 7.73
CA CYS A 220 2.90 -9.98 8.06
C CYS A 220 2.47 -11.26 8.78
N TRP A 221 2.97 -12.43 8.36
CA TRP A 221 2.63 -13.71 8.98
C TRP A 221 3.17 -13.83 10.41
N ILE A 222 4.42 -13.37 10.66
CA ILE A 222 4.99 -13.26 12.00
C ILE A 222 4.13 -12.36 12.87
N ALA A 223 3.76 -11.17 12.37
CA ALA A 223 2.94 -10.22 13.13
C ALA A 223 1.57 -10.80 13.52
N LEU A 224 0.97 -11.65 12.67
CA LEU A 224 -0.27 -12.35 12.97
C LEU A 224 -0.10 -13.47 13.99
N GLY A 225 1.00 -14.21 13.89
CA GLY A 225 1.29 -15.36 14.75
C GLY A 225 1.70 -14.98 16.16
N GLU A 226 2.39 -13.85 16.31
CA GLU A 226 2.87 -13.36 17.60
C GLU A 226 1.87 -12.46 18.33
N ALA A 227 0.69 -12.17 17.79
CA ALA A 227 -0.23 -11.08 18.20
C ALA A 227 -0.34 -10.77 19.72
N ASP A 228 -0.16 -11.74 20.60
CA ASP A 228 -0.07 -11.58 22.05
C ASP A 228 1.08 -10.64 22.50
N TRP A 229 2.22 -10.60 21.80
CA TRP A 229 3.32 -9.66 22.08
C TRP A 229 2.93 -8.18 21.91
N ILE A 230 1.96 -7.87 21.04
CA ILE A 230 1.46 -6.51 20.83
C ILE A 230 0.75 -6.00 22.10
N ALA A 231 0.17 -6.92 22.89
CA ALA A 231 -0.44 -6.57 24.18
C ALA A 231 0.61 -6.08 25.19
N VAL A 232 1.83 -6.64 25.17
CA VAL A 232 2.94 -6.25 26.06
C VAL A 232 3.38 -4.81 25.80
N TYR A 233 3.39 -4.38 24.54
CA TYR A 233 3.80 -3.02 24.15
C TYR A 233 2.63 -2.03 24.00
N ARG A 234 1.45 -2.37 24.57
CA ARG A 234 0.23 -1.54 24.46
C ARG A 234 0.45 -0.07 24.85
N LYS A 235 1.34 0.20 25.81
CA LYS A 235 1.72 1.57 26.22
C LYS A 235 2.36 2.37 25.07
N TRP A 236 3.23 1.74 24.28
CA TRP A 236 3.90 2.37 23.14
C TRP A 236 3.03 2.41 21.89
N LEU A 237 2.00 1.56 21.80
CA LEU A 237 1.02 1.59 20.70
C LEU A 237 0.34 2.94 20.57
N GLY A 238 0.17 3.72 21.65
CA GLY A 238 -0.39 5.08 21.55
C GLY A 238 0.45 5.99 20.66
N VAL A 239 1.77 5.97 20.82
CA VAL A 239 2.70 6.77 20.01
C VAL A 239 2.71 6.27 18.55
N PHE A 240 2.82 4.96 18.35
CA PHE A 240 2.79 4.40 16.99
C PHE A 240 1.43 4.59 16.30
N SER A 241 0.33 4.58 17.06
CA SER A 241 -1.01 4.86 16.56
C SER A 241 -1.16 6.31 16.13
N PHE A 242 -0.56 7.25 16.86
CA PHE A 242 -0.50 8.65 16.44
C PHE A 242 0.16 8.77 15.06
N PHE A 243 1.40 8.25 14.90
CA PHE A 243 2.07 8.28 13.61
C PHE A 243 1.33 7.49 12.53
N GLY A 244 0.72 6.36 12.88
CA GLY A 244 -0.11 5.57 11.97
C GLY A 244 -1.33 6.34 11.47
N LYS A 245 -1.98 7.15 12.32
CA LYS A 245 -3.14 7.96 11.97
C LYS A 245 -2.81 9.03 10.92
N TYR A 246 -1.65 9.68 11.06
CA TYR A 246 -1.20 10.76 10.16
C TYR A 246 -0.25 10.28 9.05
N SER A 247 0.07 8.98 9.02
CA SER A 247 1.06 8.40 8.10
C SER A 247 0.77 8.71 6.63
N TYR A 248 -0.50 8.74 6.25
CA TYR A 248 -0.90 9.05 4.88
C TYR A 248 -0.65 10.52 4.50
N GLY A 249 -1.02 11.47 5.36
CA GLY A 249 -0.71 12.89 5.13
C GLY A 249 0.80 13.14 5.08
N ILE A 250 1.57 12.52 5.97
CA ILE A 250 3.03 12.60 5.98
C ILE A 250 3.60 12.02 4.68
N TYR A 251 3.11 10.85 4.26
CA TYR A 251 3.48 10.19 3.01
C TYR A 251 3.22 11.08 1.78
N MET A 252 2.10 11.80 1.76
CA MET A 252 1.76 12.68 0.64
C MET A 252 2.61 13.96 0.62
N PHE A 253 3.04 14.45 1.78
CA PHE A 253 3.71 15.75 1.90
C PHE A 253 5.25 15.68 1.87
N HIS A 254 5.86 14.60 2.35
CA HIS A 254 7.31 14.56 2.59
C HIS A 254 8.15 14.78 1.32
N TYR A 255 7.77 14.17 0.19
CA TYR A 255 8.58 14.24 -1.02
C TYR A 255 8.49 15.61 -1.71
N PRO A 256 7.28 16.21 -1.91
CA PRO A 256 7.18 17.59 -2.35
C PRO A 256 8.03 18.54 -1.50
N PHE A 257 7.96 18.38 -0.18
CA PHE A 257 8.74 19.20 0.74
C PHE A 257 10.25 18.97 0.56
N ARG A 258 10.72 17.73 0.40
CA ARG A 258 12.14 17.43 0.18
C ARG A 258 12.69 18.14 -1.06
N VAL A 259 11.93 18.16 -2.14
CA VAL A 259 12.32 18.85 -3.38
C VAL A 259 12.35 20.36 -3.16
N PHE A 260 11.33 20.92 -2.52
CA PHE A 260 11.29 22.34 -2.16
C PHE A 260 12.46 22.75 -1.26
N GLN A 261 12.75 21.98 -0.23
CA GLN A 261 13.87 22.20 0.69
C GLN A 261 15.20 22.28 -0.07
N LYS A 262 15.47 21.31 -0.96
CA LYS A 262 16.71 21.31 -1.76
C LYS A 262 16.77 22.40 -2.81
N TYR A 263 15.63 22.74 -3.40
CA TYR A 263 15.53 23.91 -4.28
C TYR A 263 15.91 25.19 -3.52
N ALA A 264 15.38 25.38 -2.31
CA ALA A 264 15.64 26.54 -1.49
C ALA A 264 17.10 26.61 -0.98
N GLU A 265 17.69 25.48 -0.57
CA GLU A 265 19.11 25.39 -0.23
C GLU A 265 20.01 25.84 -1.39
N TYR A 266 19.69 25.43 -2.62
CA TYR A 266 20.46 25.79 -3.79
C TYR A 266 20.29 27.26 -4.20
N HIS A 267 19.05 27.77 -4.26
CA HIS A 267 18.76 29.10 -4.83
C HIS A 267 18.90 30.25 -3.83
N TYR A 268 18.63 30.03 -2.55
CA TYR A 268 18.62 31.11 -1.54
C TYR A 268 19.78 31.04 -0.57
N LEU A 269 20.25 29.84 -0.22
CA LEU A 269 21.37 29.68 0.72
C LEU A 269 22.72 29.52 0.01
N GLY A 270 22.72 29.09 -1.26
CA GLY A 270 23.94 28.80 -2.02
C GLY A 270 24.80 27.66 -1.45
N ARG A 271 24.29 26.94 -0.45
CA ARG A 271 24.98 25.84 0.25
C ARG A 271 23.97 24.86 0.81
N SER A 272 24.40 23.60 0.94
CA SER A 272 23.63 22.58 1.65
C SER A 272 23.64 22.83 3.16
N LEU A 273 22.54 22.49 3.82
CA LEU A 273 22.48 22.49 5.28
C LEU A 273 23.34 21.33 5.86
N PRO A 274 23.88 21.48 7.09
CA PRO A 274 24.52 20.37 7.79
C PRO A 274 23.61 19.13 7.84
N PRO A 275 24.12 17.90 7.66
CA PRO A 275 23.27 16.70 7.46
C PRO A 275 22.22 16.46 8.56
N PHE A 276 22.59 16.67 9.82
CA PHE A 276 21.66 16.50 10.95
C PHE A 276 20.58 17.58 11.00
N LEU A 277 20.93 18.82 10.65
CA LEU A 277 19.97 19.92 10.58
C LEU A 277 19.03 19.74 9.38
N ASP A 278 19.57 19.35 8.22
CA ASP A 278 18.82 19.01 7.02
C ASP A 278 17.77 17.93 7.31
N LEU A 279 18.21 16.84 7.96
CA LEU A 279 17.34 15.72 8.33
C LEU A 279 16.31 16.13 9.39
N GLY A 280 16.71 16.91 10.40
CA GLY A 280 15.82 17.40 11.45
C GLY A 280 14.69 18.25 10.90
N ILE A 281 15.01 19.22 10.03
CA ILE A 281 14.03 20.06 9.34
C ILE A 281 13.14 19.21 8.43
N TYR A 282 13.74 18.30 7.64
CA TYR A 282 13.00 17.38 6.78
C TYR A 282 11.93 16.59 7.55
N LEU A 283 12.32 15.94 8.65
CA LEU A 283 11.41 15.13 9.45
C LEU A 283 10.34 15.98 10.13
N LEU A 284 10.74 17.09 10.77
CA LEU A 284 9.82 17.95 11.50
C LEU A 284 8.75 18.53 10.58
N VAL A 285 9.16 19.15 9.47
CA VAL A 285 8.23 19.79 8.54
C VAL A 285 7.39 18.76 7.80
N SER A 286 7.92 17.57 7.51
CA SER A 286 7.12 16.47 6.94
C SER A 286 6.03 15.99 7.90
N ILE A 287 6.34 15.86 9.19
CA ILE A 287 5.38 15.45 10.23
C ILE A 287 4.32 16.53 10.43
N VAL A 288 4.73 17.79 10.58
CA VAL A 288 3.83 18.92 10.79
C VAL A 288 2.95 19.15 9.56
N GLY A 289 3.52 19.19 8.36
CA GLY A 289 2.77 19.35 7.11
C GLY A 289 1.80 18.20 6.87
N GLY A 290 2.21 16.95 7.15
CA GLY A 290 1.32 15.80 7.09
C GLY A 290 0.18 15.85 8.11
N TYR A 291 0.46 16.28 9.34
CA TYR A 291 -0.56 16.49 10.37
C TYR A 291 -1.58 17.56 9.95
N VAL A 292 -1.12 18.71 9.44
CA VAL A 292 -1.99 19.79 8.95
C VAL A 292 -2.85 19.30 7.80
N LEU A 293 -2.24 18.64 6.81
CA LEU A 293 -2.94 18.12 5.64
C LEU A 293 -4.03 17.10 6.02
N THR A 294 -3.70 16.13 6.88
CA THR A 294 -4.68 15.16 7.38
C THR A 294 -5.77 15.84 8.22
N SER A 295 -5.43 16.82 9.05
CA SER A 295 -6.41 17.48 9.92
C SER A 295 -7.39 18.37 9.14
N LEU A 296 -6.91 19.07 8.11
CA LEU A 296 -7.72 19.99 7.31
C LEU A 296 -8.54 19.30 6.23
N VAL A 297 -8.02 18.22 5.64
CA VAL A 297 -8.66 17.58 4.47
C VAL A 297 -9.23 16.22 4.83
N GLU A 298 -8.40 15.36 5.40
CA GLU A 298 -8.73 13.95 5.55
C GLU A 298 -9.76 13.72 6.66
N LEU A 299 -9.56 14.28 7.87
CA LEU A 299 -10.46 14.07 9.00
C LEU A 299 -11.89 14.57 8.75
N PRO A 300 -12.11 15.77 8.18
CA PRO A 300 -13.45 16.24 7.85
C PRO A 300 -14.17 15.33 6.87
N VAL A 301 -13.48 14.87 5.81
CA VAL A 301 -14.06 13.97 4.82
C VAL A 301 -14.36 12.59 5.42
N LEU A 302 -13.52 12.08 6.31
CA LEU A 302 -13.77 10.82 7.01
C LEU A 302 -14.98 10.92 7.95
N ALA A 303 -15.12 12.03 8.68
CA ALA A 303 -16.29 12.28 9.52
C ALA A 303 -17.57 12.35 8.69
N TRP A 304 -17.53 13.02 7.53
CA TRP A 304 -18.64 13.07 6.59
C TRP A 304 -18.98 11.68 6.02
N ARG A 305 -17.95 10.94 5.58
CA ARG A 305 -18.08 9.57 5.04
C ARG A 305 -18.75 8.65 6.05
N ASP A 306 -18.32 8.66 7.31
CA ASP A 306 -18.84 7.72 8.31
C ASP A 306 -20.31 8.00 8.69
N ARG A 307 -20.80 9.22 8.45
CA ARG A 307 -22.23 9.56 8.55
C ARG A 307 -23.03 9.11 7.34
N ARG A 308 -22.52 9.30 6.12
CA ARG A 308 -23.26 9.05 4.86
C ARG A 308 -23.10 7.63 4.31
N VAL A 309 -21.95 7.00 4.56
CA VAL A 309 -21.59 5.66 4.08
C VAL A 309 -20.99 4.87 5.25
N PRO A 310 -21.82 4.43 6.22
CA PRO A 310 -21.34 3.76 7.42
C PRO A 310 -20.62 2.44 7.10
N ALA A 311 -19.91 1.86 8.08
CA ALA A 311 -19.32 0.54 7.91
C ALA A 311 -20.38 -0.57 7.87
N HIS A 312 -20.15 -1.65 7.11
CA HIS A 312 -21.13 -2.72 7.03
C HIS A 312 -21.30 -3.45 8.37
N SER A 313 -20.22 -3.67 9.13
CA SER A 313 -20.25 -4.22 10.48
C SER A 313 -21.17 -3.42 11.42
N LYS A 314 -21.10 -2.08 11.40
CA LYS A 314 -22.01 -1.22 12.16
C LYS A 314 -23.46 -1.32 11.71
N THR A 315 -23.69 -1.56 10.41
CA THR A 315 -25.05 -1.73 9.85
C THR A 315 -25.64 -3.08 10.26
N ILE A 316 -24.83 -4.13 10.33
CA ILE A 316 -25.25 -5.48 10.76
C ILE A 316 -25.54 -5.45 12.27
N GLN A 317 -24.63 -4.90 13.07
CA GLN A 317 -24.83 -4.76 14.52
C GLN A 317 -26.12 -3.98 14.83
N ALA A 318 -26.33 -2.82 14.22
CA ALA A 318 -27.54 -2.03 14.42
C ALA A 318 -28.84 -2.73 13.95
N ARG A 319 -28.76 -3.70 13.03
CA ARG A 319 -29.90 -4.54 12.64
C ARG A 319 -30.14 -5.66 13.65
N MET A 320 -29.08 -6.27 14.18
CA MET A 320 -29.19 -7.29 15.22
C MET A 320 -29.74 -6.69 16.52
N ASP A 321 -29.25 -5.51 16.91
CA ASP A 321 -29.72 -4.79 18.10
C ASP A 321 -31.22 -4.41 17.97
N LYS A 322 -31.68 -4.07 16.75
CA LYS A 322 -33.09 -3.79 16.45
C LYS A 322 -34.01 -5.02 16.41
N LEU A 323 -33.45 -6.20 16.15
CA LEU A 323 -34.21 -7.46 16.17
C LEU A 323 -34.25 -8.06 17.59
N ALA A 324 -33.35 -7.62 18.47
CA ALA A 324 -33.28 -8.04 19.86
C ALA A 324 -34.08 -7.14 20.83
N ALA A 325 -34.66 -6.03 20.33
CA ALA A 325 -35.48 -5.08 21.07
C ALA A 325 -36.95 -5.20 20.65
#